data_AF-A0A0A9ZBV5-F1
#
_entry.id   AF-A0A0A9ZBV5-F1
#
_cell.length_a   1.000
_cell.length_b   1.000
_cell.length_c   1.000
_cell.angle_alpha   90.00
_cell.angle_beta   90.00
_cell.angle_gamma   90.00
#
_symmetry.space_group_name_H-M   'P 1'
#
loop_
_entity.id
_entity.type
_entity.pdbx_description
1 polymer ?
#
loop_
_entity_poly.entity_id
_entity_poly.type
_entity_poly.pdbx_seq_one_letter_code
_entity_poly.pdbx_strand_id
1 'polypeptide(L)'
;NLIQRQSYAGRANTAVASFNSNGKPLYKLCKALTGHSPGVHCKTLEERVQRKILRNKARRDGGVKVCRKKLFAENNTQGYGPNCEQVDATSEMLDERKVHHMEELQRLQSCRSQVEEETRAQSESEKWASTRKMLLTASNFGRICTRRKTTSCKNLVKD
;
A
#
# COMPACT_ATOMS: atom_id res chain seq x y z
N ASN A 1 10.91 -3.63 -16.59
CA ASN A 1 12.33 -3.91 -16.87
C ASN A 1 13.34 -2.91 -16.29
N LEU A 2 13.02 -1.64 -16.03
CA LEU A 2 14.02 -0.69 -15.49
C LEU A 2 14.29 -0.80 -13.98
N ILE A 3 13.49 -1.57 -13.24
CA ILE A 3 13.45 -1.59 -11.76
C ILE A 3 14.04 -2.90 -11.18
N GLN A 4 14.52 -3.82 -12.03
CA GLN A 4 15.14 -5.08 -11.57
C GLN A 4 16.57 -4.87 -11.07
N ARG A 5 17.05 -5.77 -10.19
CA ARG A 5 18.45 -5.81 -9.74
C ARG A 5 19.38 -5.91 -10.96
N GLN A 6 20.48 -5.16 -10.95
CA GLN A 6 21.46 -5.01 -12.05
C GLN A 6 20.99 -4.25 -13.32
N SER A 7 19.85 -3.57 -13.31
CA SER A 7 19.36 -2.80 -14.49
C SER A 7 20.06 -1.44 -14.75
N TYR A 8 21.24 -1.19 -14.18
CA TYR A 8 21.90 0.13 -14.25
C TYR A 8 22.14 0.59 -15.69
N ALA A 9 22.69 -0.29 -16.53
CA ALA A 9 22.95 0.00 -17.94
C ALA A 9 21.66 0.39 -18.69
N GLY A 10 20.55 -0.33 -18.44
CA GLY A 10 19.25 -0.01 -19.02
C GLY A 10 18.75 1.39 -18.62
N ARG A 11 18.96 1.79 -17.35
CA ARG A 11 18.60 3.14 -16.88
C ARG A 11 19.46 4.22 -17.53
N ALA A 12 20.78 4.00 -17.62
CA ALA A 12 21.70 4.93 -18.26
C ALA A 12 21.35 5.13 -19.75
N ASN A 13 21.17 4.05 -20.49
CA ASN A 13 20.80 4.10 -21.92
C ASN A 13 19.46 4.79 -22.14
N THR A 14 18.46 4.51 -21.29
CA THR A 14 17.15 5.18 -21.36
C THR A 14 17.25 6.68 -21.06
N ALA A 15 18.09 7.07 -20.10
CA ALA A 15 18.31 8.47 -19.77
C ALA A 15 18.96 9.23 -20.94
N VAL A 16 19.98 8.65 -21.56
CA VAL A 16 20.65 9.22 -22.75
C VAL A 16 19.66 9.35 -23.91
N ALA A 17 18.90 8.30 -24.20
CA ALA A 17 17.88 8.34 -25.25
C ALA A 17 16.82 9.41 -25.00
N SER A 18 16.36 9.56 -23.75
CA SER A 18 15.41 10.62 -23.37
C SER A 18 16.00 12.01 -23.51
N PHE A 19 17.27 12.20 -23.15
CA PHE A 19 17.96 13.50 -23.26
C PHE A 19 18.11 13.91 -24.72
N ASN A 20 18.65 13.03 -25.56
CA ASN A 20 18.85 13.27 -26.99
C ASN A 20 17.54 13.42 -27.77
N SER A 21 16.42 12.94 -27.22
CA SER A 21 15.10 13.05 -27.82
C SER A 21 14.25 14.22 -27.34
N ASN A 22 14.80 15.12 -26.50
CA ASN A 22 14.03 16.20 -25.84
C ASN A 22 12.79 15.66 -25.11
N GLY A 23 12.91 14.45 -24.54
CA GLY A 23 11.84 13.79 -23.82
C GLY A 23 10.70 13.27 -24.69
N LYS A 24 10.94 13.09 -25.99
CA LYS A 24 10.03 12.43 -26.95
C LYS A 24 10.69 11.23 -27.67
N PRO A 25 11.18 10.21 -26.93
CA PRO A 25 11.94 9.11 -27.52
C PRO A 25 11.10 8.23 -28.44
N LEU A 26 9.83 7.97 -28.11
CA LEU A 26 8.93 7.17 -28.96
C LEU A 26 8.56 7.94 -30.22
N TYR A 27 8.35 9.26 -30.12
CA TYR A 27 8.09 10.07 -31.31
C TYR A 27 9.22 9.97 -32.33
N LYS A 28 10.46 10.19 -31.89
CA LYS A 28 11.64 10.15 -32.77
C LYS A 28 11.88 8.75 -33.32
N LEU A 29 11.73 7.73 -32.48
CA LEU A 29 11.92 6.34 -32.90
C LEU A 29 10.90 5.93 -33.96
N CYS A 30 9.60 6.15 -33.73
CA CYS A 30 8.57 5.80 -34.70
C CYS A 30 8.76 6.57 -36.03
N LYS A 31 9.04 7.87 -35.95
CA LYS A 31 9.26 8.68 -37.16
C LYS A 31 10.47 8.21 -37.98
N ALA A 32 11.53 7.77 -37.31
CA ALA A 32 12.70 7.22 -37.98
C ALA A 32 12.43 5.84 -38.62
N LEU A 33 11.67 4.99 -37.94
CA LEU A 33 11.38 3.62 -38.42
C LEU A 33 10.35 3.57 -39.54
N THR A 34 9.29 4.38 -39.44
CA THR A 34 8.14 4.30 -40.35
C THR A 34 8.09 5.44 -41.36
N GLY A 35 8.95 6.45 -41.24
CA GLY A 35 8.87 7.68 -42.04
C GLY A 35 7.66 8.57 -41.70
N HIS A 36 6.74 8.08 -40.86
CA HIS A 36 5.48 8.74 -40.54
C HIS A 36 5.40 9.17 -39.09
N SER A 37 4.56 10.16 -38.81
CA SER A 37 4.34 10.59 -37.44
C SER A 37 3.60 9.50 -36.64
N PRO A 38 4.02 9.21 -35.39
CA PRO A 38 3.32 8.23 -34.57
C PRO A 38 1.87 8.63 -34.30
N GLY A 39 1.04 7.61 -34.04
CA GLY A 39 -0.38 7.77 -33.72
C GLY A 39 -0.62 8.56 -32.43
N VAL A 40 -1.88 8.99 -32.26
CA VAL A 40 -2.32 9.86 -31.14
C VAL A 40 -1.91 9.32 -29.78
N HIS A 41 -2.08 8.02 -29.54
CA HIS A 41 -1.76 7.38 -28.26
C HIS A 41 -0.30 7.59 -27.82
N CYS A 42 0.66 7.44 -28.73
CA CYS A 42 2.08 7.64 -28.42
C CYS A 42 2.36 9.11 -28.06
N LYS A 43 1.80 10.05 -28.82
CA LYS A 43 1.92 11.49 -28.56
C LYS A 43 1.33 11.87 -27.21
N THR A 44 0.10 11.42 -26.93
CA THR A 44 -0.60 11.69 -25.66
C THR A 44 0.16 11.12 -24.46
N LEU A 45 0.77 9.94 -24.60
CA LEU A 45 1.57 9.34 -23.54
C LEU A 45 2.81 10.20 -23.23
N GLU A 46 3.57 10.62 -24.24
CA GLU A 46 4.74 11.47 -24.06
C GLU A 46 4.37 12.85 -23.48
N GLU A 47 3.28 13.46 -23.96
CA GLU A 47 2.75 14.71 -23.40
C GLU A 47 2.36 14.58 -21.93
N ARG A 48 1.77 13.45 -21.54
CA ARG A 48 1.44 13.18 -20.14
C ARG A 48 2.70 13.09 -19.26
N VAL A 49 3.76 12.47 -19.77
CA VAL A 49 5.06 12.39 -19.09
C VAL A 49 5.67 13.79 -18.96
N GLN A 50 5.68 14.58 -20.03
CA GLN A 50 6.21 15.95 -20.01
C GLN A 50 5.45 16.85 -19.02
N ARG A 51 4.12 16.81 -19.02
CA ARG A 51 3.30 17.55 -18.04
C ARG A 51 3.66 17.18 -16.59
N LYS A 52 3.92 15.90 -16.31
CA LYS A 52 4.34 15.44 -14.98
C LYS A 52 5.72 15.99 -14.60
N ILE A 53 6.67 15.99 -15.53
CA ILE A 53 8.02 16.53 -15.31
C ILE A 53 7.96 18.03 -15.03
N LEU A 54 7.25 18.79 -15.87
CA LEU A 54 7.07 20.23 -15.70
C LEU A 54 6.40 20.57 -14.37
N ARG A 55 5.33 19.86 -14.01
CA ARG A 55 4.67 20.00 -12.70
C ARG A 55 5.64 19.73 -11.54
N ASN A 56 6.45 18.68 -11.63
CA ASN A 56 7.43 18.36 -10.60
C ASN A 56 8.59 19.38 -10.54
N LYS A 57 8.99 19.95 -11.68
CA LYS A 57 9.97 21.05 -11.74
C LYS A 57 9.41 22.32 -11.10
N ALA A 58 8.20 22.74 -11.48
CA ALA A 58 7.52 23.89 -10.90
C ALA A 58 7.35 23.76 -9.37
N ARG A 59 7.05 22.56 -8.86
CA ARG A 59 6.99 22.28 -7.41
C ARG A 59 8.34 22.38 -6.69
N ARG A 60 9.45 22.11 -7.40
CA ARG A 60 10.82 22.26 -6.86
C ARG A 60 11.28 23.71 -6.88
N ASP A 61 11.04 24.40 -8.00
CA ASP A 61 11.50 25.77 -8.24
C ASP A 61 10.65 26.79 -7.46
N GLY A 62 9.35 26.53 -7.29
CA GLY A 62 8.41 27.41 -6.58
C GLY A 62 8.53 27.41 -5.06
N GLY A 63 9.62 26.89 -4.49
CA GLY A 63 9.90 26.98 -3.05
C GLY A 63 8.89 26.28 -2.12
N VAL A 64 7.91 25.54 -2.66
CA VAL A 64 7.00 24.71 -1.88
C VAL A 64 7.85 23.64 -1.23
N LYS A 65 8.26 23.90 0.02
CA LYS A 65 8.90 22.93 0.89
C LYS A 65 7.95 21.73 0.92
N VAL A 66 8.26 20.71 0.13
CA VAL A 66 7.68 19.39 0.32
C VAL A 66 8.04 19.09 1.75
N CYS A 67 7.07 19.14 2.67
CA CYS A 67 7.28 18.80 4.06
C CYS A 67 8.03 17.47 4.01
N ARG A 68 9.33 17.50 4.35
CA ARG A 68 10.12 16.27 4.39
C ARG A 68 9.38 15.49 5.45
N LYS A 69 8.59 14.49 5.05
CA LYS A 69 7.97 13.55 5.99
C LYS A 69 9.12 13.15 6.90
N LYS A 70 9.09 13.59 8.17
CA LYS A 70 10.13 13.20 9.12
C LYS A 70 10.19 11.69 9.00
N LEU A 71 11.31 11.15 8.52
CA LEU A 71 11.44 9.71 8.28
C LEU A 71 11.20 8.93 9.59
N PHE A 72 11.35 9.64 10.71
CA PHE A 72 11.08 9.21 12.06
C PHE A 72 10.42 10.38 12.81
N ALA A 73 9.15 10.21 13.21
CA ALA A 73 8.53 11.07 14.21
C ALA A 73 9.07 10.64 15.59
N GLU A 74 9.32 11.59 16.49
CA GLU A 74 9.76 11.29 17.86
C GLU A 74 8.79 10.32 18.52
N ASN A 75 9.37 9.24 19.04
CA ASN A 75 8.65 8.09 19.56
C ASN A 75 8.00 8.44 20.91
N ASN A 76 6.78 8.94 20.89
CA ASN A 76 5.92 8.81 22.06
C ASN A 76 4.95 7.64 21.83
N THR A 77 5.49 6.43 21.90
CA THR A 77 4.75 5.19 21.62
C THR A 77 4.41 4.46 22.91
N GLN A 78 3.46 5.02 23.66
CA GLN A 78 2.72 4.26 24.65
C GLN A 78 1.23 4.44 24.34
N GLY A 79 0.58 3.35 23.96
CA GLY A 79 -0.87 3.29 23.71
C GLY A 79 -1.34 3.92 22.39
N TYR A 80 -2.66 3.92 22.20
CA TYR A 80 -3.39 4.53 21.09
C TYR A 80 -3.24 6.08 21.01
N GLY A 81 -2.26 6.65 21.73
CA GLY A 81 -2.03 8.07 21.95
C GLY A 81 -2.79 8.60 23.16
N PRO A 82 -2.42 9.78 23.70
CA PRO A 82 -3.10 10.40 24.85
C PRO A 82 -4.58 10.75 24.58
N ASN A 83 -5.01 10.71 23.31
CA ASN A 83 -6.39 11.00 22.89
C ASN A 83 -7.18 9.72 22.54
N CYS A 84 -6.73 8.54 22.98
CA CYS A 84 -7.57 7.36 22.82
C CYS A 84 -8.72 7.42 23.82
N GLU A 85 -9.94 7.21 23.32
CA GLU A 85 -11.08 6.97 24.20
C GLU A 85 -10.71 5.78 25.11
N GLN A 86 -10.74 6.02 26.42
CA GLN A 86 -10.64 4.93 27.37
C GLN A 86 -11.79 3.97 27.07
N VAL A 87 -11.48 2.67 27.08
CA VAL A 87 -12.53 1.68 26.90
C VAL A 87 -13.49 1.81 28.07
N ASP A 88 -14.79 1.91 27.80
CA ASP A 88 -15.85 1.97 28.83
C ASP A 88 -15.98 0.69 29.68
N ALA A 89 -15.05 -0.26 29.52
CA ALA A 89 -15.03 -1.55 30.20
C ALA A 89 -13.95 -1.56 31.28
N THR A 90 -14.28 -2.14 32.44
CA THR A 90 -13.32 -2.36 33.52
C THR A 90 -12.21 -3.33 33.09
N SER A 91 -11.08 -3.32 33.79
CA SER A 91 -9.98 -4.25 33.50
C SER A 91 -10.44 -5.71 33.59
N GLU A 92 -11.27 -6.03 34.57
CA GLU A 92 -11.84 -7.37 34.78
C GLU A 92 -12.68 -7.81 33.58
N MET A 93 -13.59 -6.96 33.10
CA MET A 93 -14.40 -7.24 31.90
C MET A 93 -13.53 -7.45 30.65
N LEU A 94 -12.41 -6.73 30.54
CA LEU A 94 -11.49 -6.91 29.41
C LEU A 94 -10.78 -8.25 29.49
N ASP A 95 -10.37 -8.69 30.69
CA ASP A 95 -9.71 -9.97 30.87
C ASP A 95 -10.68 -11.13 30.61
N GLU A 96 -11.93 -11.03 31.07
CA GLU A 96 -12.99 -11.97 30.73
C GLU A 96 -13.21 -12.07 29.20
N ARG A 97 -13.28 -10.93 28.51
CA ARG A 97 -13.41 -10.90 27.04
C ARG A 97 -12.24 -11.57 26.34
N LYS A 98 -11.01 -11.43 26.86
CA LYS A 98 -9.83 -12.11 26.28
C LYS A 98 -9.95 -13.61 26.44
N VAL A 99 -10.34 -14.09 27.62
CA VAL A 99 -10.52 -15.53 27.89
C VAL A 99 -11.58 -16.11 26.95
N HIS A 100 -12.76 -15.48 26.90
CA HIS A 100 -13.85 -15.90 26.01
C HIS A 100 -13.40 -15.93 24.53
N HIS A 101 -12.69 -14.89 24.08
CA HIS A 101 -12.19 -14.84 22.71
C HIS A 101 -11.19 -15.98 22.42
N MET A 102 -10.31 -16.30 23.36
CA MET A 102 -9.37 -17.41 23.22
C MET A 102 -10.07 -18.78 23.15
N GLU A 103 -11.10 -18.99 23.97
CA GLU A 103 -11.93 -20.21 23.93
C GLU A 103 -12.62 -20.34 22.57
N GLU A 104 -13.13 -19.24 22.04
CA GLU A 104 -13.80 -19.22 20.74
C GLU A 104 -12.83 -19.56 19.59
N LEU A 105 -11.59 -19.06 19.65
CA LEU A 105 -10.52 -19.44 18.72
C LEU A 105 -10.17 -20.92 18.81
N GLN A 106 -10.07 -21.48 20.02
CA GLN A 106 -9.82 -22.91 20.23
C GLN A 106 -10.97 -23.78 19.70
N ARG A 107 -12.22 -23.32 19.88
CA ARG A 107 -13.40 -23.98 19.33
C ARG A 107 -13.35 -23.99 17.80
N LEU A 108 -13.05 -22.85 17.17
CA LEU A 108 -12.89 -22.76 15.70
C LEU A 108 -11.79 -23.69 15.19
N GLN A 109 -10.66 -23.77 15.89
CA GLN A 109 -9.57 -24.67 15.55
C GLN A 109 -9.98 -26.15 15.65
N SER A 110 -10.74 -26.50 16.68
CA SER A 110 -11.24 -27.87 16.89
C SER A 110 -12.25 -28.29 15.81
N CYS A 111 -13.07 -27.35 15.35
CA CYS A 111 -14.07 -27.57 14.30
C CYS A 111 -13.59 -27.16 12.90
N ARG A 112 -12.26 -27.10 12.65
CA ARG A 112 -11.69 -26.51 11.42
C ARG A 112 -12.28 -27.06 10.11
N SER A 113 -12.57 -28.36 10.06
CA SER A 113 -13.06 -29.02 8.83
C SER A 113 -14.47 -28.56 8.48
N GLN A 114 -15.33 -28.47 9.48
CA GLN A 114 -16.69 -27.96 9.32
C GLN A 114 -16.68 -26.47 8.94
N VAL A 115 -15.81 -25.67 9.58
CA VAL A 115 -15.66 -24.25 9.24
C VAL A 115 -15.19 -24.06 7.80
N GLU A 116 -14.27 -24.89 7.29
CA GLU A 116 -13.87 -24.86 5.88
C GLU A 116 -15.07 -25.12 4.96
N GLU A 117 -15.83 -26.17 5.23
CA GLU A 117 -16.98 -26.57 4.42
C GLU A 117 -18.05 -25.47 4.38
N GLU A 118 -18.43 -24.94 5.54
CA GLU A 118 -19.43 -23.87 5.67
C GLU A 118 -18.99 -22.54 5.03
N THR A 119 -17.68 -22.31 4.87
CA THR A 119 -17.13 -21.05 4.37
C THR A 119 -16.52 -21.15 2.97
N ARG A 120 -16.76 -22.26 2.26
CA ARG A 120 -16.21 -22.53 0.92
C ARG A 120 -16.66 -21.53 -0.14
N ALA A 121 -17.85 -20.94 0.01
CA ALA A 121 -18.36 -19.88 -0.85
C ALA A 121 -17.69 -18.50 -0.62
N GLN A 122 -16.73 -18.41 0.32
CA GLN A 122 -15.92 -17.23 0.58
C GLN A 122 -16.77 -15.96 0.81
N SER A 123 -16.61 -14.92 -0.01
CA SER A 123 -17.31 -13.64 0.13
C SER A 123 -18.82 -13.73 0.00
N GLU A 124 -19.34 -14.81 -0.56
CA GLU A 124 -20.79 -15.05 -0.67
C GLU A 124 -21.38 -15.71 0.58
N SER A 125 -20.54 -16.11 1.55
CA SER A 125 -20.96 -16.67 2.84
C SER A 125 -20.85 -15.63 3.96
N GLU A 126 -21.96 -15.33 4.61
CA GLU A 126 -21.96 -14.49 5.82
C GLU A 126 -21.10 -15.10 6.94
N LYS A 127 -21.07 -16.44 7.01
CA LYS A 127 -20.25 -17.19 7.97
C LYS A 127 -18.76 -16.96 7.74
N TRP A 128 -18.33 -16.87 6.48
CA TRP A 128 -16.95 -16.54 6.13
C TRP A 128 -16.58 -15.13 6.58
N ALA A 129 -17.45 -14.15 6.34
CA ALA A 129 -17.23 -12.76 6.76
C ALA A 129 -17.13 -12.63 8.28
N SER A 130 -18.05 -13.27 9.01
CA SER A 130 -18.07 -13.28 10.48
C SER A 130 -16.83 -13.96 11.07
N THR A 131 -16.47 -15.13 10.55
CA THR A 131 -15.27 -15.87 10.98
C THR A 131 -14.00 -15.04 10.77
N ARG A 132 -13.88 -14.36 9.62
CA ARG A 132 -12.70 -13.54 9.32
C ARG A 132 -12.56 -12.31 10.20
N LYS A 133 -13.65 -11.70 10.68
CA LYS A 133 -13.60 -10.56 11.61
C LYS A 133 -12.97 -10.95 12.95
N MET A 134 -13.12 -12.20 13.35
CA MET A 134 -12.53 -12.73 14.59
C MET A 134 -11.08 -13.18 14.43
N LEU A 135 -10.59 -13.39 13.20
CA LEU A 135 -9.29 -14.01 12.94
C LEU A 135 -8.24 -13.03 12.42
N LEU A 136 -7.00 -13.25 12.83
CA LEU A 136 -5.84 -12.66 12.17
C LEU A 136 -5.57 -13.38 10.83
N THR A 137 -6.17 -12.87 9.75
CA THR A 137 -6.05 -13.47 8.42
C THR A 137 -4.67 -13.26 7.79
N ALA A 138 -4.25 -14.18 6.92
CA ALA A 138 -2.96 -14.10 6.22
C ALA A 138 -2.77 -12.77 5.45
N SER A 139 -3.84 -12.25 4.85
CA SER A 139 -3.83 -10.95 4.15
C SER A 139 -3.54 -9.75 5.08
N ASN A 140 -3.89 -9.84 6.36
CA ASN A 140 -3.63 -8.79 7.35
C ASN A 140 -2.38 -9.05 8.22
N PHE A 141 -1.92 -10.30 8.30
CA PHE A 141 -0.79 -10.70 9.13
C PHE A 141 0.47 -9.87 8.85
N GLY A 142 0.87 -9.77 7.57
CA GLY A 142 2.05 -8.98 7.19
C GLY A 142 1.94 -7.50 7.56
N ARG A 143 0.74 -6.89 7.38
CA ARG A 143 0.46 -5.49 7.75
C ARG A 143 0.61 -5.26 9.25
N ILE A 144 0.28 -6.27 10.06
CA ILE A 144 0.37 -6.20 11.53
C ILE A 144 1.79 -6.44 12.02
N CYS A 145 2.46 -7.50 11.54
CA CYS A 145 3.80 -7.87 12.00
C CYS A 145 4.89 -6.89 11.57
N THR A 146 4.73 -6.26 10.40
CA THR A 146 5.72 -5.27 9.90
C THR A 146 5.48 -3.86 10.45
N ARG A 147 4.47 -3.68 11.31
CA ARG A 147 4.11 -2.37 11.83
C ARG A 147 5.19 -1.86 12.79
N ARG A 148 5.65 -0.64 12.55
CA ARG A 148 6.56 0.04 13.48
C ARG A 148 5.80 0.39 14.75
N LYS A 149 6.48 0.32 15.90
CA LYS A 149 5.93 0.76 17.19
C LYS A 149 5.26 2.14 17.06
N THR A 150 5.93 3.08 16.39
CA THR A 150 5.47 4.46 16.16
C THR A 150 4.23 4.63 15.29
N THR A 151 3.76 3.59 14.62
CA THR A 151 2.64 3.69 13.68
C THR A 151 1.32 3.47 14.42
N SER A 152 0.42 4.46 14.36
CA SER A 152 -0.90 4.40 15.00
C SER A 152 -1.73 3.20 14.51
N CYS A 153 -2.42 2.53 15.45
CA CYS A 153 -3.32 1.41 15.20
C CYS A 153 -4.73 1.82 14.76
N LYS A 154 -5.05 3.14 14.73
CA LYS A 154 -6.42 3.66 14.49
C LYS A 154 -7.05 3.12 13.20
N ASN A 155 -6.27 3.00 12.14
CA ASN A 155 -6.74 2.52 10.83
C ASN A 155 -6.81 0.99 10.72
N LEU A 156 -6.53 0.27 11.80
CA LEU A 156 -6.63 -1.19 11.84
C LEU A 156 -7.84 -1.64 12.67
N VAL A 157 -8.21 -0.87 13.70
CA VAL A 157 -9.32 -1.18 14.61
C VAL A 157 -10.68 -0.72 14.06
N LYS A 158 -10.68 0.17 13.06
CA LYS A 158 -11.90 0.73 12.45
C LYS A 158 -12.42 -0.03 11.22
N ASP A 159 -11.70 -1.07 10.77
CA ASP A 159 -12.07 -1.89 9.61
C ASP A 159 -12.94 -3.09 10.06
#